data_AF-A0A0M8UI63-F1
#
_entry.id   AF-A0A0M8UI63-F1
#
_cell.length_a   1.000
_cell.length_b   1.000
_cell.length_c   1.000
_cell.angle_alpha   90.00
_cell.angle_beta   90.00
_cell.angle_gamma   90.00
#
_symmetry.space_group_name_H-M   'P 1'
#
loop_
_entity.id
_entity.type
_entity.pdbx_description
1 polymer ?
#
loop_
_entity_poly.entity_id
_entity_poly.type
_entity_poly.pdbx_seq_one_letter_code
_entity_poly.pdbx_strand_id
1 'polypeptide(L)'
;MFFGATTAVYWWFSREPAGTAALCVSFVMASLVAAYLWRQYRRGGARPEDRGGAEIREAGGRRGFFPARSHFPALTAAGTALIGLGVVQGLWLCLIGFGVLLPGVVGFAFQNLGHED
;
A
#
# COMPACT_ATOMS: atom_id res chain seq x y z
N MET A 1 -18.74 1.62 -5.79
CA MET A 1 -19.98 1.51 -6.59
C MET A 1 -19.69 1.16 -8.03
N PHE A 2 -18.93 1.99 -8.76
CA PHE A 2 -18.58 1.76 -10.18
C PHE A 2 -18.16 0.32 -10.50
N PHE A 3 -17.08 -0.19 -9.87
CA PHE A 3 -16.59 -1.54 -10.15
C PHE A 3 -17.64 -2.64 -9.93
N GLY A 4 -18.43 -2.57 -8.85
CA GLY A 4 -19.46 -3.57 -8.58
C GLY A 4 -20.61 -3.54 -9.60
N ALA A 5 -21.04 -2.35 -10.01
CA ALA A 5 -22.03 -2.20 -11.07
C ALA A 5 -21.49 -2.74 -12.40
N THR A 6 -20.25 -2.40 -12.75
CA THR A 6 -19.58 -2.91 -13.95
C THR A 6 -19.42 -4.43 -13.90
N THR A 7 -19.08 -5.03 -12.75
CA THR A 7 -19.02 -6.50 -12.60
C THR A 7 -20.37 -7.15 -12.92
N ALA A 8 -21.48 -6.61 -12.39
CA ALA A 8 -22.82 -7.17 -12.62
C ALA A 8 -23.22 -7.09 -14.10
N VAL A 9 -23.01 -5.92 -14.73
CA VAL A 9 -23.26 -5.73 -16.16
C VAL A 9 -22.38 -6.65 -16.99
N TYR A 10 -21.08 -6.68 -16.73
CA TYR A 10 -20.11 -7.48 -17.47
C TYR A 10 -20.44 -8.98 -17.40
N TRP A 11 -20.76 -9.50 -16.22
CA TRP A 11 -21.15 -10.89 -16.05
C TRP A 11 -22.41 -11.23 -16.85
N TRP A 12 -23.40 -10.34 -16.86
CA TRP A 12 -24.65 -10.55 -17.57
C TRP A 12 -24.46 -10.75 -19.09
N PHE A 13 -23.59 -9.96 -19.70
CA PHE A 13 -23.33 -10.00 -21.14
C PHE A 13 -22.26 -11.02 -21.54
N SER A 14 -21.13 -11.03 -20.84
CA SER A 14 -19.95 -11.79 -21.25
C SER A 14 -19.95 -13.23 -20.73
N ARG A 15 -20.45 -13.44 -19.49
CA ARG A 15 -20.33 -14.71 -18.72
C ARG A 15 -18.90 -15.26 -18.67
N GLU A 16 -17.90 -14.39 -18.83
CA GLU A 16 -16.49 -14.74 -18.84
C GLU A 16 -15.93 -14.62 -17.40
N PRO A 17 -15.33 -15.69 -16.85
CA PRO A 17 -14.98 -15.75 -15.44
C PRO A 17 -13.74 -14.92 -15.07
N ALA A 18 -12.74 -14.77 -15.93
CA ALA A 18 -11.47 -14.10 -15.58
C ALA A 18 -11.65 -12.58 -15.41
N GLY A 19 -12.32 -11.92 -16.34
CA GLY A 19 -12.66 -10.49 -16.28
C GLY A 19 -13.63 -10.19 -15.15
N THR A 20 -14.60 -11.08 -14.91
CA THR A 20 -15.52 -10.96 -13.78
C THR A 20 -14.77 -11.04 -12.45
N ALA A 21 -13.80 -11.94 -12.32
CA ALA A 21 -12.94 -12.04 -11.14
C ALA A 21 -12.11 -10.77 -10.93
N ALA A 22 -11.48 -10.23 -11.99
CA ALA A 22 -10.69 -9.00 -11.91
C ALA A 22 -11.52 -7.78 -11.46
N LEU A 23 -12.74 -7.62 -12.00
CA LEU A 23 -13.65 -6.55 -11.61
C LEU A 23 -14.18 -6.72 -10.18
N CYS A 24 -14.48 -7.96 -9.78
CA CYS A 24 -14.90 -8.28 -8.42
C CYS A 24 -13.81 -7.95 -7.39
N VAL A 25 -12.56 -8.38 -7.63
CA VAL A 25 -11.42 -8.06 -6.76
C VAL A 25 -11.20 -6.55 -6.67
N SER A 26 -11.30 -5.84 -7.79
CA SER A 26 -11.19 -4.38 -7.84
C SER A 26 -12.29 -3.69 -7.01
N PHE A 27 -13.53 -4.19 -7.07
CA PHE A 27 -14.62 -3.71 -6.23
C PHE A 27 -14.36 -3.93 -4.74
N VAL A 28 -13.87 -5.11 -4.36
CA VAL A 28 -13.54 -5.43 -2.96
C VAL A 28 -12.42 -4.53 -2.45
N MET A 29 -11.32 -4.37 -3.20
CA MET A 29 -10.21 -3.50 -2.83
C MET A 29 -10.66 -2.05 -2.63
N ALA A 30 -11.40 -1.49 -3.58
CA ALA A 30 -11.93 -0.13 -3.46
C ALA A 30 -12.87 0.02 -2.25
N SER A 31 -13.69 -1.00 -1.97
CA SER A 31 -14.61 -1.00 -0.83
C SER A 31 -13.86 -1.07 0.50
N LEU A 32 -12.77 -1.84 0.60
CA LEU A 32 -11.93 -1.90 1.80
C LEU A 32 -11.30 -0.54 2.11
N VAL A 33 -10.75 0.14 1.10
CA VAL A 33 -10.17 1.48 1.25
C VAL A 33 -11.26 2.48 1.67
N ALA A 34 -12.42 2.47 1.02
CA ALA A 34 -13.53 3.36 1.36
C ALA A 34 -14.06 3.11 2.79
N ALA A 35 -14.21 1.85 3.19
CA ALA A 35 -14.67 1.47 4.52
C ALA A 35 -13.67 1.91 5.61
N TYR A 36 -12.36 1.75 5.36
CA TYR A 36 -11.31 2.21 6.26
C TYR A 36 -11.38 3.74 6.44
N LEU A 37 -11.43 4.50 5.35
CA LEU A 37 -11.49 5.96 5.39
C LEU A 37 -12.79 6.45 6.06
N TRP A 38 -13.93 5.84 5.77
CA TRP A 38 -15.21 6.16 6.41
C TRP A 38 -15.16 5.92 7.92
N ARG A 39 -14.59 4.78 8.35
CA ARG A 39 -14.41 4.48 9.77
C ARG A 39 -13.48 5.48 10.44
N GLN A 40 -12.42 5.90 9.75
CA GLN A 40 -11.48 6.89 10.26
C GLN A 40 -12.14 8.27 10.39
N TYR A 41 -12.91 8.70 9.39
CA TYR A 41 -13.66 9.96 9.43
C TYR A 41 -14.68 9.95 10.58
N ARG A 42 -15.41 8.84 10.77
CA ARG A 42 -16.35 8.71 11.90
C ARG A 42 -15.70 8.78 13.27
N ARG A 43 -14.42 8.42 13.39
CA ARG A 43 -13.66 8.47 14.65
C ARG A 43 -12.96 9.80 14.87
N GLY A 44 -12.40 10.38 13.82
CA GLY A 44 -11.55 11.57 13.88
C GLY A 44 -12.24 12.90 13.56
N GLY A 45 -13.43 12.87 12.96
CA GLY A 45 -14.15 14.08 12.54
C GLY A 45 -13.50 14.80 11.36
N ALA A 46 -13.98 16.02 11.10
CA ALA A 46 -13.46 16.89 10.06
C ALA A 46 -12.12 17.50 10.48
N ARG A 47 -11.14 17.46 9.57
CA ARG A 47 -9.81 18.02 9.81
C ARG A 47 -9.69 19.41 9.18
N PRO A 48 -8.68 20.22 9.55
CA PRO A 48 -8.43 21.51 8.89
C PRO A 48 -8.26 21.36 7.37
N GLU A 49 -7.70 20.25 6.89
CA GLU A 49 -7.51 20.01 5.45
C GLU A 49 -8.83 19.83 4.67
N ASP A 50 -9.92 19.50 5.35
CA ASP A 50 -11.25 19.33 4.73
C ASP A 50 -12.00 20.67 4.57
N ARG A 51 -11.51 21.76 5.20
CA ARG A 51 -12.19 23.06 5.26
C ARG A 51 -11.50 24.07 4.34
N GLY A 52 -12.22 24.55 3.33
CA GLY A 52 -11.69 25.53 2.37
C GLY A 52 -11.30 26.90 2.94
N GLY A 53 -11.76 27.25 4.15
CA GLY A 53 -11.42 28.47 4.86
C GLY A 53 -10.48 28.28 6.06
N ALA A 54 -9.82 27.12 6.19
CA ALA A 54 -8.93 26.85 7.31
C ALA A 54 -7.70 27.78 7.31
N GLU A 55 -7.32 28.26 8.50
CA GLU A 55 -6.09 29.05 8.64
C GLU A 55 -4.84 28.15 8.61
N ILE A 56 -3.73 28.65 8.05
CA ILE A 56 -2.43 27.93 8.04
C ILE A 56 -1.99 27.53 9.46
N ARG A 57 -2.32 28.35 10.46
CA ARG A 57 -1.99 28.09 11.87
C ARG A 57 -2.68 26.85 12.43
N GLU A 58 -3.85 26.47 11.89
CA GLU A 58 -4.55 25.25 12.29
C GLU A 58 -3.80 23.97 11.86
N ALA A 59 -2.97 24.04 10.80
CA ALA A 59 -2.17 22.94 10.29
C ALA A 59 -0.72 22.93 10.83
N GLY A 60 -0.36 23.88 11.70
CA GLY A 60 1.01 24.13 12.14
C GLY A 60 1.56 23.19 13.23
N GLY A 61 0.81 22.15 13.61
CA GLY A 61 1.25 21.17 14.61
C GLY A 61 2.51 20.41 14.18
N ARG A 62 3.24 19.84 15.15
CA ARG A 62 4.35 18.92 14.87
C ARG A 62 3.79 17.74 14.07
N ARG A 63 4.23 17.60 12.81
CA ARG A 63 3.96 16.41 12.01
C ARG A 63 4.72 15.23 12.63
N GLY A 64 4.19 14.02 12.45
CA GLY A 64 4.80 12.80 13.00
C GLY A 64 6.25 12.60 12.55
N PHE A 65 6.86 11.54 13.04
CA PHE A 65 8.26 11.24 12.75
C PHE A 65 8.51 10.91 11.27
N PHE A 66 9.61 11.44 10.73
CA PHE A 66 10.12 11.12 9.40
C PHE A 66 11.61 10.79 9.48
N PRO A 67 12.06 9.60 9.04
CA PRO A 67 13.46 9.24 9.06
C PRO A 67 14.25 10.09 8.04
N ALA A 68 15.33 10.74 8.49
CA ALA A 68 16.15 11.61 7.63
C ALA A 68 16.93 10.84 6.54
N ARG A 69 17.25 9.57 6.78
CA ARG A 69 17.96 8.70 5.83
C ARG A 69 17.58 7.24 6.08
N SER A 70 17.34 6.49 5.00
CA SER A 70 17.18 5.05 5.07
C SER A 70 17.69 4.39 3.79
N HIS A 71 18.57 3.41 3.92
CA HIS A 71 19.12 2.65 2.78
C HIS A 71 18.32 1.36 2.54
N PHE A 72 17.50 0.96 3.52
CA PHE A 72 16.75 -0.28 3.49
C PHE A 72 15.68 -0.36 2.38
N PRO A 73 15.01 0.74 1.96
CA PRO A 73 14.12 0.70 0.79
C PRO A 73 14.84 0.28 -0.49
N ALA A 74 16.04 0.82 -0.72
CA ALA A 74 16.85 0.46 -1.88
C ALA A 74 17.32 -1.00 -1.82
N LEU A 75 17.73 -1.48 -0.65
CA LEU A 75 18.10 -2.88 -0.44
C LEU A 75 16.93 -3.83 -0.66
N THR A 76 15.74 -3.48 -0.16
CA THR A 76 14.49 -4.24 -0.34
C THR A 76 14.09 -4.30 -1.82
N ALA A 77 14.23 -3.19 -2.54
CA ALA A 77 13.99 -3.13 -3.99
C ALA A 77 14.95 -4.04 -4.76
N ALA A 78 16.25 -4.02 -4.43
CA ALA A 78 17.24 -4.89 -5.04
C ALA A 78 16.95 -6.38 -4.78
N GLY A 79 16.62 -6.75 -3.54
CA GLY A 79 16.22 -8.12 -3.19
C GLY A 79 14.98 -8.58 -3.95
N THR A 80 13.97 -7.71 -4.05
CA THR A 80 12.73 -8.00 -4.82
C THR A 80 13.02 -8.17 -6.32
N ALA A 81 13.88 -7.32 -6.90
CA ALA A 81 14.30 -7.43 -8.29
C ALA A 81 15.06 -8.74 -8.57
N LEU A 82 15.95 -9.16 -7.65
CA LEU A 82 16.66 -10.44 -7.74
C LEU A 82 15.71 -11.64 -7.68
N ILE A 83 14.70 -11.60 -6.82
CA ILE A 83 13.64 -12.63 -6.78
C ILE A 83 12.88 -12.65 -8.11
N GLY A 84 12.50 -11.48 -8.64
CA GLY A 84 11.84 -11.36 -9.94
C GLY A 84 12.67 -11.96 -11.08
N LEU A 85 13.97 -11.68 -11.13
CA LEU A 85 14.90 -12.31 -12.08
C LEU A 85 15.05 -13.82 -11.83
N GLY A 86 15.06 -14.25 -10.57
CA GLY A 86 15.14 -15.66 -10.22
C GLY A 86 13.95 -16.49 -10.70
N VAL A 87 12.75 -15.89 -10.87
CA VAL A 87 11.60 -16.58 -11.49
C VAL A 87 11.93 -17.07 -12.91
N VAL A 88 12.78 -16.33 -13.63
CA VAL A 88 13.17 -16.65 -15.01
C VAL A 88 14.47 -17.48 -15.04
N GLN A 89 15.44 -17.17 -14.18
CA GLN A 89 16.79 -17.75 -14.23
C GLN A 89 16.97 -19.00 -13.36
N GLY A 90 16.08 -19.21 -12.40
CA GLY A 90 16.03 -20.42 -11.58
C GLY A 90 16.14 -20.16 -10.07
N LEU A 91 15.88 -21.23 -9.31
CA LEU A 91 15.71 -21.20 -7.86
C LEU A 91 16.92 -20.64 -7.11
N TRP A 92 18.14 -20.90 -7.57
CA TRP A 92 19.36 -20.44 -6.89
C TRP A 92 19.42 -18.90 -6.79
N LEU A 93 19.00 -18.19 -7.85
CA LEU A 93 18.97 -16.72 -7.86
C LEU A 93 17.81 -16.18 -7.01
N CYS A 94 16.66 -16.88 -6.99
CA CYS A 94 15.57 -16.58 -6.05
C CYS A 94 16.04 -16.66 -4.59
N LEU A 95 16.79 -17.69 -4.22
CA LEU A 95 17.30 -17.85 -2.85
C LEU A 95 18.28 -16.73 -2.47
N ILE A 96 19.16 -16.32 -3.39
CA ILE A 96 20.03 -15.16 -3.20
C ILE A 96 19.19 -13.89 -3.01
N GLY A 97 18.17 -13.68 -3.85
CA GLY A 97 17.24 -12.55 -3.73
C GLY A 97 16.54 -12.52 -2.38
N PHE A 98 16.12 -13.68 -1.85
CA PHE A 98 15.53 -13.79 -0.52
C PHE A 98 16.53 -13.43 0.59
N GLY A 99 17.80 -13.87 0.43
CA GLY A 99 18.90 -13.52 1.33
C GLY A 99 19.21 -12.03 1.38
N VAL A 100 18.95 -11.29 0.29
CA VAL A 100 19.08 -9.83 0.23
C VAL A 100 17.81 -9.12 0.74
N LEU A 101 16.63 -9.64 0.38
CA LEU A 101 15.34 -9.04 0.72
C LEU A 101 15.09 -9.06 2.24
N LEU A 102 15.35 -10.19 2.90
CA LEU A 102 15.06 -10.36 4.33
C LEU A 102 15.76 -9.30 5.21
N PRO A 103 17.10 -9.09 5.14
CA PRO A 103 17.76 -8.01 5.86
C PRO A 103 17.23 -6.62 5.50
N GLY A 104 16.85 -6.41 4.23
CA GLY A 104 16.24 -5.16 3.77
C GLY A 104 14.92 -4.86 4.50
N VAL A 105 14.01 -5.83 4.55
CA VAL A 105 12.69 -5.68 5.20
C VAL A 105 12.85 -5.56 6.72
N VAL A 106 13.65 -6.43 7.34
CA VAL A 106 13.89 -6.42 8.79
C VAL A 106 14.55 -5.09 9.19
N GLY A 107 15.59 -4.66 8.47
CA GLY A 107 16.23 -3.37 8.71
C GLY A 107 15.27 -2.19 8.54
N PHE A 108 14.43 -2.21 7.50
CA PHE A 108 13.42 -1.16 7.29
C PHE A 108 12.39 -1.07 8.42
N ALA A 109 11.97 -2.22 8.97
CA ALA A 109 11.00 -2.27 10.06
C ALA A 109 11.60 -1.82 11.40
N PHE A 110 12.84 -2.22 11.70
CA PHE A 110 13.44 -2.01 13.03
C PHE A 110 14.43 -0.84 13.13
N GLN A 111 14.76 -0.15 12.02
CA GLN A 111 15.72 0.96 12.02
C GLN A 111 15.41 2.07 13.05
N ASN A 112 14.13 2.29 13.38
CA ASN A 112 13.69 3.37 14.26
C ASN A 112 13.05 2.84 15.55
N LEU A 113 13.25 1.56 15.91
CA LEU A 113 12.62 0.96 17.09
C LEU A 113 13.01 1.67 18.39
N GLY A 114 14.23 2.21 18.47
CA GLY A 114 14.71 3.00 19.59
C GLY A 114 14.63 4.51 19.37
N HIS A 115 13.89 4.98 18.38
CA HIS A 115 13.70 6.42 18.19
C HIS A 115 12.69 6.93 19.22
N GLU A 116 13.16 7.80 20.10
CA GLU A 116 12.32 8.48 21.08
C GLU A 116 11.61 9.65 20.37
N ASP A 117 10.32 9.45 20.08
CA ASP A 117 9.40 10.54 19.73
C ASP A 117 8.90 11.27 20.98
#